data_AF-K7LK19-F1
#
_entry.id   AF-K7LK19-F1
#
_cell.length_a   1.000
_cell.length_b   1.000
_cell.length_c   1.000
_cell.angle_alpha   90.00
_cell.angle_beta   90.00
_cell.angle_gamma   90.00
#
_symmetry.space_group_name_H-M   'P 1'
#
loop_
_entity.id
_entity.type
_entity.pdbx_description
1 polymer ?
#
loop_
_entity_poly.entity_id
_entity_poly.type
_entity_poly.pdbx_seq_one_letter_code
_entity_poly.pdbx_strand_id
1 'polypeptide(L)'
;MVPLADLFNHKTGAEDVHFTAMSSNDESDTDVDGCNNDEGIVEEEALAQNSSIDMTALNNGNCNVSDLDSSSLSESDTSMLEMIMTKDVSSGSEVFNTYGILGNAALLHRYGFTEQDNSYDIVNIDMELVIQWCSSVFSDRHSRARVSLWRRLGYSVCGSQDSDYFEISFDGEPQIELLSLLHIMLLPDNAYHKLDLSVSVAGNYDESNGTTLLNGDIFPSKAFNMNNKSLLPKKVCDALLSLSDMRESLYGLKSIEDDIEALGRCSLIRERKLYHSLMLRINERKILQRLRNYASQPFKNKITNHGSPRKKLKRTTKKTS
;
A
#
# COMPACT_ATOMS: atom_id res chain seq x y z
N MET A 1 12.78 -7.16 18.06
CA MET A 1 12.06 -8.40 17.70
C MET A 1 11.21 -8.79 18.89
N VAL A 2 9.89 -8.90 18.69
CA VAL A 2 8.99 -9.46 19.71
C VAL A 2 9.07 -10.98 19.56
N PRO A 3 9.61 -11.72 20.54
CA PRO A 3 9.88 -13.16 20.39
C PRO A 3 8.65 -14.03 20.09
N LEU A 4 7.44 -13.52 20.35
CA LEU A 4 6.19 -14.26 20.21
C LEU A 4 5.56 -14.14 18.81
N ALA A 5 5.84 -13.05 18.08
CA ALA A 5 5.27 -12.82 16.74
C ALA A 5 5.90 -13.70 15.66
N ASP A 6 7.18 -14.09 15.85
CA ASP A 6 7.91 -15.02 14.98
C ASP A 6 7.60 -16.50 15.29
N LEU A 7 6.64 -16.78 16.19
CA LEU A 7 6.27 -18.16 16.54
C LEU A 7 5.55 -18.88 15.38
N PHE A 8 4.93 -18.12 14.48
CA PHE A 8 4.20 -18.62 13.32
C PHE A 8 4.71 -17.93 12.07
N ASN A 9 4.87 -18.70 11.00
CA ASN A 9 5.25 -18.14 9.71
C ASN A 9 4.16 -17.22 9.17
N HIS A 10 4.58 -16.25 8.37
CA HIS A 10 3.68 -15.34 7.66
C HIS A 10 3.01 -16.05 6.48
N LYS A 11 1.75 -15.68 6.23
CA LYS A 11 1.15 -15.86 4.92
C LYS A 11 0.21 -14.71 4.59
N THR A 12 0.50 -13.97 3.53
CA THR A 12 -0.29 -12.79 3.20
C THR A 12 -1.71 -13.14 2.72
N GLY A 13 -2.76 -12.68 3.42
CA GLY A 13 -4.17 -12.85 3.05
C GLY A 13 -4.68 -14.30 3.13
N ALA A 14 -3.86 -15.19 3.67
CA ALA A 14 -4.15 -16.61 3.84
C ALA A 14 -3.68 -17.13 5.21
N GLU A 15 -3.56 -16.23 6.19
CA GLU A 15 -3.31 -16.53 7.58
C GLU A 15 -4.48 -17.28 8.24
N ASP A 16 -4.14 -18.05 9.26
CA ASP A 16 -5.04 -18.86 10.07
C ASP A 16 -5.27 -18.24 11.45
N VAL A 17 -4.40 -17.31 11.88
CA VAL A 17 -4.46 -16.65 13.18
C VAL A 17 -4.18 -15.15 13.12
N HIS A 18 -4.73 -14.40 14.08
CA HIS A 18 -4.40 -13.00 14.37
C HIS A 18 -4.10 -12.77 15.85
N PHE A 19 -3.25 -11.79 16.13
CA PHE A 19 -3.02 -11.28 17.49
C PHE A 19 -3.99 -10.12 17.78
N THR A 20 -4.63 -10.15 18.93
CA THR A 20 -5.50 -9.07 19.42
C THR A 20 -5.18 -8.78 20.88
N ALA A 21 -5.28 -7.51 21.28
CA ALA A 21 -5.16 -7.13 22.68
C ALA A 21 -6.55 -7.14 23.32
N MET A 22 -6.72 -7.81 24.46
CA MET A 22 -7.93 -7.68 25.24
C MET A 22 -7.99 -6.27 25.83
N SER A 23 -9.06 -5.53 25.51
CA SER A 23 -9.48 -4.43 26.36
C SER A 23 -10.05 -5.04 27.64
N SER A 24 -9.57 -4.60 28.80
CA SER A 24 -10.10 -5.00 30.11
C SER A 24 -11.52 -4.45 30.30
N ASN A 25 -12.48 -4.99 29.57
CA ASN A 25 -13.87 -4.90 29.97
C ASN A 25 -14.17 -6.10 30.86
N ASP A 26 -14.22 -5.84 32.15
CA ASP A 26 -14.88 -6.73 33.11
C ASP A 26 -16.30 -7.01 32.60
N GLU A 27 -16.55 -8.27 32.23
CA GLU A 27 -17.89 -8.80 31.96
C GLU A 27 -18.72 -8.70 33.24
N SER A 28 -19.42 -7.58 33.42
CA SER A 28 -20.60 -7.56 34.27
C SER A 28 -21.78 -8.07 33.44
N ASP A 29 -22.22 -9.30 33.72
CA ASP A 29 -23.47 -9.87 33.26
C ASP A 29 -24.62 -8.86 33.40
N THR A 30 -25.07 -8.29 32.30
CA THR A 30 -26.46 -7.83 32.17
C THR A 30 -26.98 -8.12 30.77
N ASP A 31 -27.90 -9.07 30.71
CA ASP A 31 -28.74 -9.39 29.56
C ASP A 31 -29.46 -8.13 29.02
N VAL A 32 -29.06 -7.62 27.85
CA VAL A 32 -29.97 -6.87 26.97
C VAL A 32 -29.63 -7.12 25.49
N ASP A 33 -30.61 -7.70 24.82
CA ASP A 33 -30.75 -7.95 23.39
C ASP A 33 -30.65 -6.67 22.53
N GLY A 34 -29.93 -6.71 21.39
CA GLY A 34 -29.97 -5.65 20.39
C GLY A 34 -28.74 -5.54 19.46
N CYS A 35 -28.82 -6.17 18.29
CA CYS A 35 -27.89 -6.04 17.17
C CYS A 35 -27.44 -4.59 16.88
N ASN A 36 -26.14 -4.41 16.57
CA ASN A 36 -25.67 -3.68 15.39
C ASN A 36 -24.20 -4.02 15.10
N ASN A 37 -23.94 -4.51 13.89
CA ASN A 37 -22.60 -4.65 13.31
C ASN A 37 -21.99 -3.26 13.10
N ASP A 38 -20.74 -3.07 13.51
CA ASP A 38 -19.89 -2.01 12.94
C ASP A 38 -18.45 -2.52 12.84
N GLU A 39 -17.97 -2.66 11.61
CA GLU A 39 -16.60 -3.04 11.27
C GLU A 39 -15.69 -1.82 11.46
N GLY A 40 -14.89 -1.81 12.53
CA GLY A 40 -13.89 -0.77 12.78
C GLY A 40 -12.47 -1.33 12.70
N ILE A 41 -11.86 -1.22 11.53
CA ILE A 41 -10.42 -1.44 11.33
C ILE A 41 -9.66 -0.36 12.12
N VAL A 42 -8.83 -0.76 13.07
CA VAL A 42 -7.97 0.18 13.82
C VAL A 42 -6.55 0.08 13.29
N GLU A 43 -6.05 1.19 12.73
CA GLU A 43 -4.72 1.33 12.14
C GLU A 43 -3.60 1.18 13.18
N GLU A 44 -2.64 0.29 12.89
CA GLU A 44 -1.57 -0.21 13.77
C GLU A 44 -0.29 0.67 13.77
N GLU A 45 -0.41 2.00 13.66
CA GLU A 45 0.80 2.88 13.62
C GLU A 45 1.16 3.52 14.97
N ALA A 46 0.36 3.36 16.03
CA ALA A 46 0.54 4.13 17.27
C ALA A 46 1.50 3.52 18.33
N LEU A 47 1.99 2.28 18.17
CA LEU A 47 2.71 1.59 19.27
C LEU A 47 4.25 1.66 19.20
N ALA A 48 4.84 2.33 18.21
CA ALA A 48 6.31 2.33 18.02
C ALA A 48 7.09 3.38 18.81
N GLN A 49 6.43 4.25 19.59
CA GLN A 49 7.12 5.30 20.35
C GLN A 49 6.87 5.12 21.84
N ASN A 50 7.63 4.25 22.52
CA ASN A 50 7.91 4.32 23.96
C ASN A 50 8.92 3.23 24.37
N SER A 51 10.19 3.38 23.98
CA SER A 51 11.28 2.63 24.63
C SER A 51 12.54 3.49 24.76
N SER A 52 12.50 4.49 25.64
CA SER A 52 13.69 5.12 26.18
C SER A 52 14.03 4.46 27.52
N ILE A 53 15.06 3.62 27.57
CA ILE A 53 15.67 3.17 28.83
C ILE A 53 17.09 3.72 28.88
N ASP A 54 17.26 4.66 29.81
CA ASP A 54 18.52 5.26 30.23
C ASP A 54 19.27 4.24 31.10
N MET A 55 20.52 3.95 30.73
CA MET A 55 21.40 2.98 31.41
C MET A 55 22.52 3.76 32.10
N THR A 56 22.37 4.06 33.38
CA THR A 56 23.51 4.43 34.22
C THR A 56 23.43 3.87 35.66
N ALA A 57 24.59 3.39 36.10
CA ALA A 57 25.05 3.14 37.48
C ALA A 57 24.65 1.83 38.19
N LEU A 58 25.52 0.82 38.02
CA LEU A 58 25.93 -0.08 39.11
C LEU A 58 26.41 0.74 40.33
N ASN A 59 26.07 0.36 41.56
CA ASN A 59 27.05 -0.21 42.52
C ASN A 59 26.44 -0.70 43.85
N ASN A 60 27.08 -1.76 44.38
CA ASN A 60 27.20 -2.20 45.77
C ASN A 60 26.02 -2.81 46.56
N GLY A 61 26.20 -4.07 46.97
CA GLY A 61 25.92 -4.47 48.36
C GLY A 61 25.26 -5.83 48.61
N ASN A 62 26.07 -6.89 48.68
CA ASN A 62 26.01 -7.99 49.65
C ASN A 62 24.71 -8.83 49.87
N CYS A 63 24.80 -10.10 49.48
CA CYS A 63 24.33 -11.33 50.15
C CYS A 63 22.96 -11.39 50.86
N ASN A 64 22.08 -12.29 50.41
CA ASN A 64 21.74 -13.55 51.12
C ASN A 64 20.68 -14.34 50.37
N VAL A 65 20.88 -15.66 50.30
CA VAL A 65 19.88 -16.63 49.84
C VAL A 65 18.88 -16.86 50.98
N SER A 66 17.61 -16.60 50.74
CA SER A 66 16.50 -17.13 51.55
C SER A 66 15.25 -17.28 50.68
N ASP A 67 14.81 -18.52 50.56
CA ASP A 67 13.51 -18.95 50.04
C ASP A 67 12.33 -18.36 50.84
N LEU A 68 11.16 -18.33 50.17
CA LEU A 68 9.81 -17.94 50.63
C LEU A 68 9.63 -16.42 50.77
N ASP A 69 8.72 -15.76 50.06
CA ASP A 69 7.29 -16.03 49.97
C ASP A 69 6.64 -15.21 48.84
N SER A 70 5.61 -15.80 48.25
CA SER A 70 4.69 -15.18 47.30
C SER A 70 3.82 -14.14 48.01
N SER A 71 3.78 -12.88 47.53
CA SER A 71 2.60 -12.01 47.64
C SER A 71 2.88 -10.60 47.10
N SER A 72 1.92 -10.12 46.29
CA SER A 72 1.71 -8.75 45.78
C SER A 72 2.42 -8.36 44.47
N LEU A 73 2.13 -9.12 43.41
CA LEU A 73 2.01 -8.49 42.09
C LEU A 73 0.70 -7.70 42.11
N SER A 74 0.81 -6.38 42.17
CA SER A 74 -0.32 -5.47 42.06
C SER A 74 -1.03 -5.67 40.72
N GLU A 75 -2.30 -6.07 40.79
CA GLU A 75 -3.27 -5.98 39.70
C GLU A 75 -3.40 -4.52 39.24
N SER A 76 -2.91 -4.23 38.03
CA SER A 76 -3.52 -3.26 37.12
C SER A 76 -2.81 -3.36 35.77
N ASP A 77 -3.56 -3.83 34.77
CA ASP A 77 -3.30 -3.77 33.33
C ASP A 77 -2.19 -4.68 32.77
N THR A 78 -2.29 -5.99 33.00
CA THR A 78 -1.76 -6.94 32.02
C THR A 78 -2.73 -6.99 30.85
N SER A 79 -2.56 -6.07 29.89
CA SER A 79 -3.14 -6.21 28.56
C SER A 79 -2.68 -7.55 27.99
N MET A 80 -3.54 -8.57 28.06
CA MET A 80 -3.22 -9.89 27.53
C MET A 80 -3.35 -9.85 26.02
N LEU A 81 -2.37 -10.46 25.34
CA LEU A 81 -2.41 -10.67 23.90
C LEU A 81 -2.99 -12.05 23.64
N GLU A 82 -4.07 -12.09 22.87
CA GLU A 82 -4.71 -13.31 22.44
C GLU A 82 -4.37 -13.62 20.98
N MET A 83 -4.15 -14.89 20.71
CA MET A 83 -4.05 -15.41 19.35
C MET A 83 -5.36 -16.12 19.01
N ILE A 84 -6.08 -15.59 18.04
CA ILE A 84 -7.42 -16.07 17.66
C ILE A 84 -7.33 -16.74 16.29
N MET A 85 -7.93 -17.92 16.16
CA MET A 85 -8.09 -18.62 14.88
C MET A 85 -9.10 -17.89 14.00
N THR A 86 -8.72 -17.57 12.77
CA THR A 86 -9.59 -16.96 11.75
C THR A 86 -10.17 -18.00 10.80
N LYS A 87 -9.52 -19.17 10.69
CA LYS A 87 -9.88 -20.27 9.79
C LYS A 87 -9.66 -21.61 10.47
N ASP A 88 -10.44 -22.60 10.04
CA ASP A 88 -10.24 -23.99 10.46
C ASP A 88 -8.96 -24.57 9.85
N VAL A 89 -8.11 -25.16 10.69
CA VAL A 89 -6.85 -25.80 10.28
C VAL A 89 -6.91 -27.29 10.55
N SER A 90 -6.55 -28.11 9.55
CA SER A 90 -6.50 -29.55 9.71
C SER A 90 -5.41 -29.99 10.69
N SER A 91 -5.68 -31.03 11.46
CA SER A 91 -4.72 -31.60 12.40
C SER A 91 -3.40 -31.96 11.70
N GLY A 92 -2.28 -31.48 12.25
CA GLY A 92 -0.93 -31.71 11.73
C GLY A 92 -0.49 -30.73 10.64
N SER A 93 -1.32 -29.75 10.29
CA SER A 93 -0.93 -28.65 9.40
C SER A 93 -0.25 -27.52 10.19
N GLU A 94 0.65 -26.81 9.51
CA GLU A 94 1.23 -25.58 10.04
C GLU A 94 0.15 -24.49 10.11
N VAL A 95 0.23 -23.65 11.14
CA VAL A 95 -0.64 -22.50 11.38
C VAL A 95 0.13 -21.26 10.96
N PHE A 96 -0.47 -20.41 10.13
CA PHE A 96 0.17 -19.19 9.64
C PHE A 96 -0.42 -17.94 10.30
N ASN A 97 0.44 -17.00 10.65
CA ASN A 97 0.06 -15.66 11.09
C ASN A 97 0.15 -14.67 9.91
N THR A 98 -0.30 -13.43 10.11
CA THR A 98 0.02 -12.30 9.25
C THR A 98 0.99 -11.33 9.95
N TYR A 99 1.98 -10.84 9.23
CA TYR A 99 2.87 -9.77 9.70
C TYR A 99 2.35 -8.39 9.25
N GLY A 100 1.09 -8.35 8.80
CA GLY A 100 0.46 -7.19 8.20
C GLY A 100 0.49 -7.24 6.68
N ILE A 101 0.11 -6.11 6.08
CA ILE A 101 0.01 -5.92 4.64
C ILE A 101 1.37 -5.48 4.11
N LEU A 102 2.25 -6.44 3.81
CA LEU A 102 3.64 -6.18 3.44
C LEU A 102 3.98 -6.73 2.06
N GLY A 103 4.60 -5.90 1.22
CA GLY A 103 5.18 -6.33 -0.06
C GLY A 103 6.48 -7.11 0.11
N ASN A 104 6.95 -7.75 -0.96
CA ASN A 104 8.12 -8.64 -0.89
C ASN A 104 9.41 -7.92 -0.51
N ALA A 105 9.56 -6.65 -0.89
CA ALA A 105 10.71 -5.84 -0.50
C ALA A 105 10.78 -5.67 1.04
N ALA A 106 9.64 -5.37 1.67
CA ALA A 106 9.54 -5.22 3.11
C ALA A 106 9.73 -6.57 3.83
N LEU A 107 9.10 -7.64 3.31
CA LEU A 107 9.25 -9.00 3.83
C LEU A 107 10.71 -9.46 3.81
N LEU A 108 11.40 -9.23 2.69
CA LEU A 108 12.81 -9.63 2.56
C LEU A 108 13.72 -8.82 3.48
N HIS A 109 13.50 -7.51 3.58
CA HIS A 109 14.32 -6.62 4.39
C HIS A 109 14.15 -6.89 5.90
N ARG A 110 12.91 -7.10 6.37
CA ARG A 110 12.61 -7.26 7.80
C ARG A 110 12.71 -8.71 8.29
N TYR A 111 12.32 -9.67 7.44
CA TYR A 111 12.15 -11.08 7.86
C TYR A 111 12.97 -12.07 7.02
N GLY A 112 13.65 -11.64 5.96
CA GLY A 112 14.60 -12.47 5.22
C GLY A 112 13.98 -13.55 4.34
N PHE A 113 12.72 -13.37 3.91
CA PHE A 113 12.06 -14.22 2.93
C PHE A 113 11.17 -13.42 1.98
N THR A 114 10.69 -14.07 0.92
CA THR A 114 9.74 -13.52 -0.04
C THR A 114 8.65 -14.56 -0.32
N GLU A 115 7.47 -14.08 -0.69
CA GLU A 115 6.33 -14.91 -1.06
C GLU A 115 6.13 -14.90 -2.58
N GLN A 116 5.67 -16.03 -3.10
CA GLN A 116 5.22 -16.14 -4.48
C GLN A 116 3.85 -15.50 -4.62
N ASP A 117 3.67 -14.70 -5.67
CA ASP A 117 2.39 -14.07 -6.03
C ASP A 117 1.72 -13.29 -4.87
N ASN A 118 2.53 -12.59 -4.06
CA ASN A 118 2.05 -11.67 -3.05
C ASN A 118 1.24 -10.52 -3.68
N SER A 119 -0.05 -10.43 -3.35
CA SER A 119 -0.97 -9.42 -3.87
C SER A 119 -0.71 -8.00 -3.39
N TYR A 120 0.12 -7.84 -2.36
CA TYR A 120 0.48 -6.54 -1.77
C TYR A 120 1.89 -6.13 -2.14
N ASP A 121 2.48 -6.82 -3.13
CA ASP A 121 3.77 -6.43 -3.66
C ASP A 121 3.68 -5.10 -4.40
N ILE A 122 4.74 -4.32 -4.28
CA ILE A 122 4.83 -2.97 -4.84
C ILE A 122 6.17 -2.80 -5.54
N VAL A 123 6.22 -1.86 -6.49
CA VAL A 123 7.50 -1.39 -7.04
C VAL A 123 7.55 0.13 -6.95
N ASN A 124 8.71 0.63 -6.50
CA ASN A 124 8.92 2.05 -6.26
C ASN A 124 9.49 2.74 -7.52
N ILE A 125 8.98 3.93 -7.82
CA ILE A 125 9.54 4.90 -8.76
C ILE A 125 10.06 6.09 -7.96
N ASP A 126 11.37 6.24 -7.90
CA ASP A 126 11.98 7.35 -7.20
C ASP A 126 11.68 8.68 -7.90
N MET A 127 11.52 9.75 -7.11
CA MET A 127 11.33 11.11 -7.60
C MET A 127 12.51 11.55 -8.49
N GLU A 128 13.72 11.07 -8.20
CA GLU A 128 14.90 11.29 -9.04
C GLU A 128 14.70 10.74 -10.46
N LEU A 129 14.07 9.58 -10.60
CA LEU A 129 13.78 8.99 -11.91
C LEU A 129 12.75 9.84 -12.68
N VAL A 130 11.76 10.39 -11.98
CA VAL A 130 10.77 11.31 -12.56
C VAL A 130 11.44 12.61 -13.01
N ILE A 131 12.35 13.16 -12.20
CA ILE A 131 13.13 14.35 -12.56
C ILE A 131 14.00 14.08 -13.78
N GLN A 132 14.68 12.93 -13.83
CA GLN A 132 15.51 12.51 -14.97
C GLN A 132 14.66 12.40 -16.25
N TRP A 133 13.48 11.80 -16.15
CA TRP A 133 12.52 11.78 -17.26
C TRP A 133 12.13 13.20 -17.67
N CYS A 134 11.80 14.07 -16.72
CA CYS A 134 11.44 15.46 -17.00
C CYS A 134 12.56 16.22 -17.73
N SER A 135 13.82 16.07 -17.32
CA SER A 135 14.98 16.71 -17.98
C SER A 135 15.22 16.21 -19.40
N SER A 136 14.74 15.00 -19.75
CA SER A 136 14.79 14.49 -21.13
C SER A 136 13.72 15.08 -22.05
N VAL A 137 12.61 15.57 -21.48
CA VAL A 137 11.43 16.05 -22.24
C VAL A 137 11.27 17.58 -22.18
N PHE A 138 11.68 18.20 -21.07
CA PHE A 138 11.42 19.60 -20.73
C PHE A 138 12.68 20.31 -20.25
N SER A 139 12.63 21.65 -20.25
CA SER A 139 13.67 22.47 -19.63
C SER A 139 13.63 22.40 -18.10
N ASP A 140 14.78 22.58 -17.44
CA ASP A 140 14.86 22.58 -15.97
C ASP A 140 13.93 23.63 -15.33
N ARG A 141 13.77 24.80 -15.96
CA ARG A 141 12.86 25.84 -15.48
C ARG A 141 11.41 25.35 -15.45
N HIS A 142 10.98 24.63 -16.49
CA HIS A 142 9.64 24.07 -16.59
C HIS A 142 9.40 23.02 -15.51
N SER A 143 10.32 22.05 -15.40
CA SER A 143 10.25 20.97 -14.43
C SER A 143 10.19 21.50 -13.00
N ARG A 144 11.10 22.41 -12.64
CA ARG A 144 11.15 23.01 -11.29
C ARG A 144 9.89 23.78 -10.93
N ALA A 145 9.36 24.59 -11.84
CA ALA A 145 8.13 25.36 -11.60
C ALA A 145 6.94 24.42 -11.33
N ARG A 146 6.84 23.34 -12.10
CA ARG A 146 5.74 22.36 -12.01
C ARG A 146 5.83 21.44 -10.79
N VAL A 147 7.03 20.99 -10.42
CA VAL A 147 7.24 20.30 -9.12
C VAL A 147 6.86 21.24 -7.97
N SER A 148 7.25 22.51 -8.04
CA SER A 148 6.91 23.49 -6.99
C SER A 148 5.40 23.69 -6.87
N LEU A 149 4.66 23.80 -7.97
CA LEU A 149 3.20 23.86 -7.95
C LEU A 149 2.60 22.59 -7.36
N TRP A 150 3.09 21.41 -7.76
CA TRP A 150 2.61 20.13 -7.25
C TRP A 150 2.78 20.01 -5.73
N ARG A 151 3.92 20.43 -5.16
CA ARG A 151 4.12 20.49 -3.71
C ARG A 151 3.20 21.50 -3.02
N ARG A 152 2.97 22.67 -3.64
CA ARG A 152 2.07 23.71 -3.11
C ARG A 152 0.60 23.30 -3.09
N LEU A 153 0.22 22.34 -3.92
CA LEU A 153 -1.11 21.73 -3.91
C LEU A 153 -1.31 20.75 -2.73
N GLY A 154 -0.31 20.56 -1.88
CA GLY A 154 -0.38 19.65 -0.74
C GLY A 154 -0.07 18.20 -1.07
N TYR A 155 0.34 17.91 -2.31
CA TYR A 155 0.86 16.58 -2.65
C TYR A 155 2.28 16.42 -2.10
N SER A 156 2.51 15.32 -1.40
CA SER A 156 3.84 14.81 -1.04
C SER A 156 4.11 13.53 -1.80
N VAL A 157 5.40 13.17 -1.86
CA VAL A 157 5.82 11.88 -2.39
C VAL A 157 5.52 10.89 -1.26
N CYS A 158 4.35 10.23 -1.31
CA CYS A 158 3.83 9.35 -0.25
C CYS A 158 3.57 10.04 1.13
N GLY A 159 2.66 9.46 1.93
CA GLY A 159 2.10 10.08 3.15
C GLY A 159 3.02 10.11 4.38
N SER A 160 4.15 9.39 4.34
CA SER A 160 5.20 9.45 5.36
C SER A 160 6.17 10.58 5.03
N GLN A 161 6.45 11.48 5.97
CA GLN A 161 7.06 12.80 5.73
C GLN A 161 8.45 12.86 5.03
N ASP A 162 9.07 11.75 4.63
CA ASP A 162 10.44 11.73 4.09
C ASP A 162 10.68 10.73 2.93
N SER A 163 9.65 10.11 2.34
CA SER A 163 9.86 9.19 1.21
C SER A 163 9.92 9.94 -0.13
N ASP A 164 11.06 9.87 -0.83
CA ASP A 164 11.23 10.44 -2.18
C ASP A 164 10.87 9.43 -3.30
N TYR A 165 9.87 8.56 -3.09
CA TYR A 165 9.39 7.61 -4.11
C TYR A 165 7.85 7.50 -4.21
N PHE A 166 7.38 7.14 -5.40
CA PHE A 166 6.00 6.77 -5.69
C PHE A 166 5.85 5.26 -5.76
N GLU A 167 4.70 4.74 -5.33
CA GLU A 167 4.42 3.31 -5.37
C GLU A 167 3.55 2.94 -6.57
N ILE A 168 3.83 1.76 -7.13
CA ILE A 168 2.96 1.08 -8.08
C ILE A 168 2.51 -0.22 -7.43
N SER A 169 1.19 -0.38 -7.35
CA SER A 169 0.55 -1.56 -6.77
C SER A 169 0.82 -2.83 -7.58
N PHE A 170 0.54 -3.98 -6.97
CA PHE A 170 0.60 -5.29 -7.61
C PHE A 170 -0.13 -5.31 -8.97
N ASP A 171 -1.30 -4.67 -9.07
CA ASP A 171 -2.10 -4.63 -10.31
C ASP A 171 -1.51 -3.72 -11.40
N GLY A 172 -0.39 -3.05 -11.13
CA GLY A 172 0.24 -2.09 -12.02
C GLY A 172 -0.42 -0.71 -11.98
N GLU A 173 -1.25 -0.44 -10.98
CA GLU A 173 -1.89 0.86 -10.80
C GLU A 173 -0.93 1.80 -10.03
N PRO A 174 -0.54 2.94 -10.62
CA PRO A 174 0.34 3.91 -9.96
C PRO A 174 -0.44 4.75 -8.94
N GLN A 175 0.25 5.20 -7.89
CA GLN A 175 -0.27 6.19 -6.95
C GLN A 175 -0.81 7.45 -7.64
N ILE A 176 -1.85 8.05 -7.07
CA ILE A 176 -2.52 9.22 -7.62
C ILE A 176 -1.61 10.46 -7.61
N GLU A 177 -0.69 10.51 -6.67
CA GLU A 177 0.36 11.53 -6.51
C GLU A 177 1.24 11.58 -7.76
N LEU A 178 1.69 10.42 -8.26
CA LEU A 178 2.49 10.29 -9.48
C LEU A 178 1.68 10.72 -10.70
N LEU A 179 0.42 10.27 -10.81
CA LEU A 179 -0.46 10.65 -11.92
C LEU A 179 -0.71 12.17 -11.95
N SER A 180 -0.92 12.77 -10.78
CA SER A 180 -1.14 14.21 -10.62
C SER A 180 0.11 14.98 -11.01
N LEU A 181 1.30 14.54 -10.60
CA LEU A 181 2.57 15.14 -10.99
C LEU A 181 2.78 15.07 -12.51
N LEU A 182 2.60 13.90 -13.14
CA LEU A 182 2.74 13.74 -14.58
C LEU A 182 1.73 14.60 -15.35
N HIS A 183 0.50 14.70 -14.86
CA HIS A 183 -0.49 15.59 -15.45
C HIS A 183 -0.03 17.04 -15.40
N ILE A 184 0.39 17.52 -14.22
CA ILE A 184 0.91 18.87 -14.03
C ILE A 184 2.12 19.11 -14.92
N MET A 185 3.02 18.14 -15.11
CA MET A 185 4.16 18.25 -16.02
C MET A 185 3.75 18.47 -17.48
N LEU A 186 2.65 17.84 -17.90
CA LEU A 186 2.19 17.80 -19.29
C LEU A 186 1.14 18.85 -19.64
N LEU A 187 0.66 19.63 -18.66
CA LEU A 187 -0.30 20.71 -18.89
C LEU A 187 0.25 21.77 -19.87
N PRO A 188 -0.58 22.32 -20.78
CA PRO A 188 -0.19 23.51 -21.53
C PRO A 188 0.10 24.70 -20.62
N ASP A 189 1.02 25.59 -20.99
CA ASP A 189 1.44 26.72 -20.14
C ASP A 189 0.27 27.62 -19.73
N ASN A 190 -0.71 27.85 -20.62
CA ASN A 190 -1.91 28.61 -20.28
C ASN A 190 -2.72 27.95 -19.14
N ALA A 191 -2.89 26.62 -19.20
CA ALA A 191 -3.60 25.87 -18.15
C ALA A 191 -2.80 25.85 -16.84
N TYR A 192 -1.47 25.66 -16.94
CA TYR A 192 -0.57 25.75 -15.79
C TYR A 192 -0.65 27.11 -15.10
N HIS A 193 -0.55 28.22 -15.85
CA HIS A 193 -0.59 29.56 -15.27
C HIS A 193 -1.93 29.87 -14.60
N LYS A 194 -3.05 29.39 -15.17
CA LYS A 194 -4.36 29.50 -14.52
C LYS A 194 -4.42 28.76 -13.19
N LEU A 195 -3.89 27.54 -13.13
CA LEU A 195 -3.84 26.75 -11.90
C LEU A 195 -2.88 27.36 -10.88
N ASP A 196 -1.72 27.83 -11.32
CA ASP A 196 -0.74 28.51 -10.46
C ASP A 196 -1.32 29.79 -9.84
N LEU A 197 -2.05 30.58 -10.64
CA LEU A 197 -2.79 31.75 -10.17
C LEU A 197 -3.88 31.36 -9.17
N SER A 198 -4.69 30.33 -9.44
CA SER A 198 -5.75 29.91 -8.52
C SER A 198 -5.21 29.42 -7.18
N VAL A 199 -4.11 28.65 -7.19
CA VAL A 199 -3.43 28.18 -5.96
C VAL A 199 -2.85 29.37 -5.19
N SER A 200 -2.27 30.35 -5.90
CA SER A 200 -1.72 31.55 -5.26
C SER A 200 -2.81 32.44 -4.65
N VAL A 201 -3.98 32.54 -5.29
CA VAL A 201 -5.13 33.28 -4.74
C VAL A 201 -5.71 32.55 -3.54
N ALA A 202 -5.90 31.22 -3.62
CA ALA A 202 -6.45 30.42 -2.52
C ALA A 202 -5.56 30.40 -1.28
N GLY A 203 -4.24 30.34 -1.45
CA GLY A 203 -3.27 30.37 -0.34
C GLY A 203 -3.22 31.69 0.45
N ASN A 204 -3.86 32.76 -0.03
CA ASN A 204 -3.95 34.03 0.69
C ASN A 204 -5.19 34.17 1.59
N TYR A 205 -6.13 33.20 1.57
CA TYR A 205 -7.43 33.34 2.25
C TYR A 205 -7.65 32.46 3.47
N ASP A 206 -6.78 31.49 3.78
CA ASP A 206 -7.00 30.64 4.96
C ASP A 206 -5.70 30.09 5.57
N GLU A 207 -5.21 30.76 6.60
CA GLU A 207 -4.13 30.27 7.47
C GLU A 207 -4.68 29.74 8.81
N SER A 208 -6.02 29.59 8.94
CA SER A 208 -6.65 29.32 10.24
C SER A 208 -7.31 27.96 10.39
N ASN A 209 -7.64 27.22 9.32
CA ASN A 209 -8.27 25.91 9.47
C ASN A 209 -7.86 24.92 8.37
N GLY A 210 -7.08 23.91 8.77
CA GLY A 210 -7.12 22.55 8.21
C GLY A 210 -6.70 22.37 6.76
N THR A 211 -5.61 21.63 6.58
CA THR A 211 -5.00 21.11 5.34
C THR A 211 -5.91 20.24 4.45
N THR A 212 -7.23 20.33 4.59
CA THR A 212 -8.24 19.44 4.01
C THR A 212 -9.11 20.09 2.93
N LEU A 213 -9.05 21.40 2.72
CA LEU A 213 -9.99 22.09 1.80
C LEU A 213 -9.52 22.26 0.34
N LEU A 214 -8.22 22.17 0.04
CA LEU A 214 -7.72 22.46 -1.32
C LEU A 214 -7.81 21.29 -2.30
N ASN A 215 -7.98 20.05 -1.78
CA ASN A 215 -8.00 18.83 -2.58
C ASN A 215 -9.30 18.61 -3.37
N GLY A 216 -10.40 19.28 -3.01
CA GLY A 216 -11.72 19.04 -3.63
C GLY A 216 -11.99 19.85 -4.90
N ASP A 217 -11.60 21.13 -4.92
CA ASP A 217 -12.18 22.10 -5.84
C ASP A 217 -11.23 22.70 -6.88
N ILE A 218 -9.90 22.70 -6.65
CA ILE A 218 -8.95 23.41 -7.53
C ILE A 218 -8.28 22.48 -8.55
N PHE A 219 -7.87 21.30 -8.10
CA PHE A 219 -7.56 20.19 -8.98
C PHE A 219 -8.79 19.28 -8.98
N PRO A 220 -9.27 18.79 -10.13
CA PRO A 220 -10.29 17.77 -10.10
C PRO A 220 -9.60 16.50 -9.60
N SER A 221 -9.43 16.37 -8.28
CA SER A 221 -9.38 15.07 -7.63
C SER A 221 -10.55 14.26 -8.16
N LYS A 222 -11.72 14.88 -8.39
CA LYS A 222 -12.89 14.31 -9.10
C LYS A 222 -12.66 13.83 -10.55
N ALA A 223 -11.57 14.20 -11.24
CA ALA A 223 -11.21 13.63 -12.54
C ALA A 223 -10.49 12.28 -12.39
N PHE A 224 -9.93 12.00 -11.22
CA PHE A 224 -9.27 10.74 -10.89
C PHE A 224 -9.96 9.95 -9.77
N ASN A 225 -10.81 10.58 -8.96
CA ASN A 225 -11.57 9.98 -7.88
C ASN A 225 -12.82 9.30 -8.43
N MET A 226 -12.91 8.03 -8.07
CA MET A 226 -14.03 7.11 -8.18
C MET A 226 -14.31 6.53 -9.57
N ASN A 227 -13.97 5.24 -9.70
CA ASN A 227 -14.56 4.24 -10.60
C ASN A 227 -14.52 4.45 -12.10
N ASN A 228 -14.05 5.61 -12.56
CA ASN A 228 -13.98 5.93 -13.95
C ASN A 228 -12.51 5.89 -14.36
N LYS A 229 -12.10 4.72 -14.85
CA LYS A 229 -11.00 4.53 -15.81
C LYS A 229 -11.26 5.36 -17.07
N SER A 230 -11.65 6.63 -16.98
CA SER A 230 -12.03 7.47 -18.10
C SER A 230 -10.93 8.49 -18.33
N LEU A 231 -10.05 8.13 -19.27
CA LEU A 231 -9.18 9.02 -20.05
C LEU A 231 -8.04 9.68 -19.27
N LEU A 232 -7.05 8.86 -18.85
CA LEU A 232 -5.69 9.38 -18.75
C LEU A 232 -5.28 10.00 -20.10
N PRO A 233 -4.75 11.23 -20.14
CA PRO A 233 -4.25 11.81 -21.37
C PRO A 233 -3.20 10.90 -21.99
N LYS A 234 -3.24 10.70 -23.32
CA LYS A 234 -2.27 9.85 -24.03
C LYS A 234 -0.82 10.17 -23.66
N LYS A 235 -0.51 11.46 -23.48
CA LYS A 235 0.82 11.92 -23.06
C LYS A 235 1.24 11.40 -21.68
N VAL A 236 0.29 11.26 -20.74
CA VAL A 236 0.55 10.69 -19.40
C VAL A 236 0.82 9.20 -19.53
N CYS A 237 0.07 8.47 -20.38
CA CYS A 237 0.37 7.08 -20.68
C CYS A 237 1.77 6.90 -21.29
N ASP A 238 2.13 7.74 -22.27
CA ASP A 238 3.47 7.71 -22.89
C ASP A 238 4.57 8.00 -21.85
N ALA A 239 4.32 8.90 -20.90
CA ALA A 239 5.21 9.17 -19.77
C ALA A 239 5.36 7.96 -18.82
N LEU A 240 4.26 7.30 -18.47
CA LEU A 240 4.28 6.09 -17.63
C LEU A 240 5.04 4.94 -18.29
N LEU A 241 4.89 4.76 -19.61
CA LEU A 241 5.67 3.78 -20.38
C LEU A 241 7.16 4.11 -20.32
N SER A 242 7.52 5.37 -20.55
CA SER A 242 8.92 5.82 -20.48
C SER A 242 9.53 5.60 -19.09
N LEU A 243 8.78 5.93 -18.03
CA LEU A 243 9.21 5.70 -16.65
C LEU A 243 9.34 4.21 -16.32
N SER A 244 8.44 3.37 -16.83
CA SER A 244 8.52 1.91 -16.67
C SER A 244 9.81 1.36 -17.28
N ASP A 245 10.16 1.81 -18.48
CA ASP A 245 11.38 1.40 -19.18
C ASP A 245 12.65 1.91 -18.49
N MET A 246 12.64 3.17 -18.05
CA MET A 246 13.73 3.73 -17.24
C MET A 246 13.91 2.93 -15.94
N ARG A 247 12.83 2.61 -15.24
CA ARG A 247 12.87 1.85 -13.99
C ARG A 247 13.35 0.42 -14.19
N GLU A 248 12.95 -0.24 -15.28
CA GLU A 248 13.39 -1.60 -15.61
C GLU A 248 14.87 -1.65 -15.96
N SER A 249 15.40 -0.60 -16.60
CA SER A 249 16.83 -0.53 -16.97
C SER A 249 17.78 -0.62 -15.78
N LEU A 250 17.32 -0.26 -14.57
CA LEU A 250 18.10 -0.32 -13.33
C LEU A 250 18.41 -1.76 -12.87
N TYR A 251 17.68 -2.76 -13.36
CA TYR A 251 17.96 -4.17 -13.07
C TYR A 251 19.09 -4.77 -13.92
N GLY A 252 19.64 -3.99 -14.86
CA GLY A 252 20.72 -4.40 -15.76
C GLY A 252 20.22 -5.06 -17.06
N LEU A 253 21.16 -5.67 -17.78
CA LEU A 253 20.94 -6.16 -19.16
C LEU A 253 20.18 -7.49 -19.27
N LYS A 254 19.98 -8.20 -18.15
CA LYS A 254 19.29 -9.49 -18.15
C LYS A 254 17.79 -9.30 -18.32
N SER A 255 17.15 -10.14 -19.12
CA SER A 255 15.69 -10.15 -19.29
C SER A 255 14.99 -10.75 -18.06
N ILE A 256 13.67 -10.57 -17.97
CA ILE A 256 12.87 -11.24 -16.95
C ILE A 256 12.88 -12.76 -17.16
N GLU A 257 12.92 -13.22 -18.42
CA GLU A 257 13.02 -14.64 -18.77
C GLU A 257 14.32 -15.26 -18.26
N ASP A 258 15.43 -14.54 -18.32
CA ASP A 258 16.72 -14.99 -17.76
C ASP A 258 16.64 -15.17 -16.25
N ASP A 259 15.97 -14.25 -15.54
CA ASP A 259 15.79 -14.37 -14.09
C ASP A 259 14.85 -15.53 -13.74
N ILE A 260 13.78 -15.76 -14.53
CA ILE A 260 12.86 -16.90 -14.36
C ILE A 260 13.61 -18.23 -14.57
N GLU A 261 14.44 -18.33 -15.61
CA GLU A 261 15.25 -19.53 -15.86
C GLU A 261 16.26 -19.75 -14.73
N ALA A 262 16.90 -18.68 -14.26
CA ALA A 262 17.82 -18.75 -13.12
C ALA A 262 17.11 -19.20 -11.83
N LEU A 263 15.89 -18.71 -11.58
CA LEU A 263 15.09 -19.13 -10.43
C LEU A 263 14.72 -20.62 -10.53
N GLY A 264 14.35 -21.11 -11.72
CA GLY A 264 14.04 -22.52 -11.94
C GLY A 264 15.24 -23.47 -11.76
N ARG A 265 16.46 -22.96 -11.97
CA ARG A 265 17.71 -23.70 -11.69
C ARG A 265 18.18 -23.57 -10.23
N CYS A 266 17.71 -22.54 -9.53
CA CYS A 266 18.13 -22.24 -8.17
C CYS A 266 17.54 -23.22 -7.17
N SER A 267 18.35 -23.65 -6.20
CA SER A 267 17.86 -24.48 -5.09
C SER A 267 17.64 -23.64 -3.85
N LEU A 268 16.40 -23.57 -3.36
CA LEU A 268 16.04 -22.84 -2.13
C LEU A 268 16.94 -23.20 -0.94
N ILE A 269 17.31 -24.48 -0.84
CA ILE A 269 18.06 -25.04 0.28
C ILE A 269 19.54 -24.59 0.27
N ARG A 270 20.18 -24.55 -0.91
CA ARG A 270 21.62 -24.22 -1.00
C ARG A 270 21.87 -22.74 -1.25
N GLU A 271 20.95 -22.07 -1.93
CA GLU A 271 21.14 -20.73 -2.48
C GLU A 271 20.04 -19.76 -2.06
N ARG A 272 19.65 -19.80 -0.78
CA ARG A 272 18.53 -19.02 -0.22
C ARG A 272 18.57 -17.52 -0.58
N LYS A 273 19.74 -16.88 -0.49
CA LYS A 273 19.90 -15.45 -0.82
C LYS A 273 19.65 -15.17 -2.31
N LEU A 274 20.19 -16.03 -3.17
CA LEU A 274 19.98 -15.92 -4.62
C LEU A 274 18.50 -16.11 -4.96
N TYR A 275 17.87 -17.14 -4.39
CA TYR A 275 16.44 -17.41 -4.58
C TYR A 275 15.57 -16.19 -4.26
N HIS A 276 15.70 -15.62 -3.06
CA HIS A 276 14.87 -14.47 -2.67
C HIS A 276 15.19 -13.21 -3.47
N SER A 277 16.46 -13.00 -3.86
CA SER A 277 16.82 -11.88 -4.73
C SER A 277 16.23 -11.99 -6.14
N LEU A 278 16.18 -13.20 -6.70
CA LEU A 278 15.57 -13.47 -8.00
C LEU A 278 14.05 -13.32 -7.90
N MET A 279 13.44 -13.87 -6.85
CA MET A 279 11.99 -13.75 -6.61
C MET A 279 11.55 -12.29 -6.55
N LEU A 280 12.25 -11.46 -5.76
CA LEU A 280 11.93 -10.04 -5.64
C LEU A 280 12.02 -9.34 -7.00
N ARG A 281 13.14 -9.54 -7.72
CA ARG A 281 13.34 -8.92 -9.04
C ARG A 281 12.28 -9.33 -10.05
N ILE A 282 11.93 -10.61 -10.10
CA ILE A 282 10.90 -11.13 -11.02
C ILE A 282 9.55 -10.49 -10.69
N ASN A 283 9.18 -10.42 -9.41
CA ASN A 283 7.91 -9.85 -9.00
C ASN A 283 7.82 -8.36 -9.32
N GLU A 284 8.85 -7.57 -9.00
CA GLU A 284 8.90 -6.15 -9.36
C GLU A 284 8.81 -5.93 -10.89
N ARG A 285 9.51 -6.74 -11.69
CA ARG A 285 9.45 -6.67 -13.17
C ARG A 285 8.08 -7.06 -13.72
N LYS A 286 7.39 -8.04 -13.10
CA LYS A 286 5.98 -8.35 -13.43
C LYS A 286 5.08 -7.16 -13.14
N ILE A 287 5.28 -6.43 -12.04
CA ILE A 287 4.51 -5.22 -11.73
C ILE A 287 4.76 -4.14 -12.79
N LEU A 288 6.01 -3.91 -13.20
CA LEU A 288 6.33 -2.98 -14.30
C LEU A 288 5.66 -3.39 -15.62
N GLN A 289 5.59 -4.69 -15.92
CA GLN A 289 4.84 -5.17 -17.08
C GLN A 289 3.34 -4.87 -16.96
N ARG A 290 2.75 -5.01 -15.75
CA ARG A 290 1.36 -4.63 -15.49
C ARG A 290 1.14 -3.13 -15.60
N LEU A 291 2.10 -2.29 -15.16
CA LEU A 291 2.05 -0.84 -15.38
C LEU A 291 2.06 -0.49 -16.87
N ARG A 292 2.87 -1.18 -17.69
CA ARG A 292 2.82 -0.98 -19.15
C ARG A 292 1.46 -1.35 -19.72
N ASN A 293 0.86 -2.43 -19.24
CA ASN A 293 -0.49 -2.82 -19.64
C ASN A 293 -1.52 -1.78 -19.19
N TYR A 294 -1.39 -1.23 -17.98
CA TYR A 294 -2.22 -0.14 -17.47
C TYR A 294 -2.14 1.09 -18.40
N ALA A 295 -0.94 1.51 -18.77
CA ALA A 295 -0.72 2.64 -19.67
C ALA A 295 -1.17 2.37 -21.12
N SER A 296 -1.10 1.12 -21.59
CA SER A 296 -1.42 0.71 -22.97
C SER A 296 -2.89 0.34 -23.20
N GLN A 297 -3.68 0.14 -22.14
CA GLN A 297 -5.06 -0.29 -22.25
C GLN A 297 -5.90 0.73 -23.05
N PRO A 298 -6.50 0.33 -24.20
CA PRO A 298 -7.45 1.19 -24.88
C PRO A 298 -8.69 1.31 -23.99
N PHE A 299 -9.05 2.55 -23.63
CA PHE A 299 -10.23 2.88 -22.84
C PHE A 299 -11.50 2.29 -23.48
N LYS A 300 -11.89 1.09 -23.05
CA LYS A 300 -13.21 0.54 -23.34
C LYS A 300 -14.12 1.03 -22.23
N ASN A 301 -15.00 1.97 -22.56
CA ASN A 301 -16.19 2.25 -21.76
C ASN A 301 -16.89 0.92 -21.51
N LYS A 302 -16.74 0.32 -20.32
CA LYS A 302 -17.66 -0.70 -19.84
C LYS A 302 -18.97 0.03 -19.53
N ILE A 303 -19.75 0.30 -20.58
CA ILE A 303 -21.19 0.46 -20.43
C ILE A 303 -21.67 -0.92 -20.00
N THR A 304 -21.84 -1.10 -18.69
CA THR A 304 -22.63 -2.19 -18.13
C THR A 304 -24.07 -1.97 -18.57
N ASN A 305 -24.38 -2.37 -19.81
CA ASN A 305 -25.75 -2.64 -20.19
C ASN A 305 -26.21 -3.86 -19.40
N HIS A 306 -26.71 -3.64 -18.18
CA HIS A 306 -27.66 -4.55 -17.55
C HIS A 306 -28.94 -4.56 -18.38
N GLY A 307 -28.88 -5.23 -19.54
CA GLY A 307 -30.06 -5.65 -20.28
C GLY A 307 -30.69 -6.82 -19.54
N SER A 308 -31.61 -6.53 -18.63
CA SER A 308 -32.52 -7.52 -18.04
C SER A 308 -33.13 -8.40 -19.14
N PRO A 309 -33.24 -9.73 -18.98
CA PRO A 309 -33.89 -10.56 -19.97
C PRO A 309 -35.38 -10.23 -19.99
N ARG A 310 -35.84 -9.60 -21.09
CA ARG A 310 -37.26 -9.41 -21.40
C ARG A 310 -37.97 -10.76 -21.35
N LYS A 311 -38.83 -10.96 -20.34
CA LYS A 311 -39.81 -12.06 -20.29
C LYS A 311 -40.64 -12.03 -21.58
N LYS A 312 -40.57 -13.10 -22.37
CA LYS A 312 -41.47 -13.32 -23.53
C LYS A 312 -42.90 -13.49 -23.01
N LEU A 313 -43.75 -12.50 -23.27
CA LEU A 313 -45.19 -12.59 -23.03
C LEU A 313 -45.83 -13.52 -24.08
N LYS A 314 -46.37 -14.66 -23.65
CA LYS A 314 -47.16 -15.57 -24.49
C LYS A 314 -48.41 -14.85 -25.01
N ARG A 315 -48.57 -14.72 -26.33
CA ARG A 315 -49.85 -14.36 -26.96
C ARG A 315 -50.80 -15.56 -26.84
N THR A 316 -51.82 -15.43 -26.00
CA THR A 316 -53.00 -16.30 -26.04
C THR A 316 -53.92 -15.86 -27.18
N THR A 317 -54.12 -16.73 -28.16
CA THR A 317 -55.15 -16.60 -29.19
C THR A 317 -56.53 -16.78 -28.56
N LYS A 318 -57.36 -15.72 -28.57
CA LYS A 318 -58.81 -15.84 -28.35
C LYS A 318 -59.48 -16.04 -29.70
N LYS A 319 -60.14 -17.19 -29.86
CA LYS A 319 -61.19 -17.44 -30.85
C LYS A 319 -62.44 -16.64 -30.47
N THR A 320 -63.03 -15.98 -31.45
CA THR A 320 -64.44 -15.55 -31.50
C THR A 320 -64.83 -15.70 -32.97
N SER A 321 -65.53 -16.78 -33.30
CA SER A 321 -66.98 -16.84 -33.53
C SER A 321 -67.28 -16.61 -35.01
#